data_AF-A0A4Y7ZSA5-F1
#
_entry.id   AF-A0A4Y7ZSA5-F1
#
_cell.length_a   1.000
_cell.length_b   1.000
_cell.length_c   1.000
_cell.angle_alpha   90.00
_cell.angle_beta   90.00
_cell.angle_gamma   90.00
#
_symmetry.space_group_name_H-M   'P 1'
#
loop_
_entity.id
_entity.type
_entity.pdbx_description
1 polymer ?
#
loop_
_entity_poly.entity_id
_entity_poly.type
_entity_poly.pdbx_seq_one_letter_code
_entity_poly.pdbx_strand_id
1 'polypeptide(L)'
;MKLVKILPAILFTSTIFGCSTVNYNYEAKVDYFSKPVLNEVVEVYVGDYMIDQGKSVTLDFLILNRTIDGTLYDIHKGSYSRIGEYKGSSYFSPTTSKGQPLSYTVGLVDTPVALHINSDNELCVTSVSYQAAACYEGSFNIKEKTVVDSQAFQQTLIYNGSVDEKINISYREFSNDSARNAFTNNVEYDMKKSNFINYKGARIEVISYDNTSIKFRVIKHFRDDRSIEL
;
A
#
# COMPACT_ATOMS: atom_id res chain seq x y z
N MET A 1 56.08 54.52 25.61
CA MET A 1 55.90 53.22 26.30
C MET A 1 54.56 53.26 27.00
N LYS A 2 53.55 52.40 26.76
CA LYS A 2 53.44 51.11 26.08
C LYS A 2 52.11 51.06 25.29
N LEU A 3 52.13 50.47 24.10
CA LEU A 3 50.93 50.04 23.37
C LEU A 3 50.25 48.92 24.15
N VAL A 4 48.94 49.03 24.39
CA VAL A 4 48.09 47.89 24.78
C VAL A 4 47.35 47.45 23.53
N LYS A 5 47.68 46.25 23.04
CA LYS A 5 47.06 45.63 21.86
C LYS A 5 45.65 45.16 22.21
N ILE A 6 44.66 45.66 21.50
CA ILE A 6 43.28 45.12 21.50
C ILE A 6 43.30 43.89 20.61
N LEU A 7 43.05 42.72 21.19
CA LEU A 7 42.93 41.45 20.49
C LEU A 7 41.47 41.28 20.03
N PRO A 8 41.16 41.05 18.75
CA PRO A 8 39.78 40.75 18.36
C PRO A 8 39.51 39.27 18.65
N ALA A 9 38.50 39.00 19.49
CA ALA A 9 37.97 37.68 19.70
C ALA A 9 37.20 37.24 18.44
N ILE A 10 37.80 36.34 17.65
CA ILE A 10 37.14 35.68 16.53
C ILE A 10 36.18 34.65 17.14
N LEU A 11 34.89 34.99 17.16
CA LEU A 11 33.81 34.09 17.56
C LEU A 11 33.60 33.07 16.44
N PHE A 12 34.21 31.89 16.57
CA PHE A 12 34.05 30.77 15.65
C PHE A 12 32.67 30.14 15.87
N THR A 13 31.64 30.65 15.17
CA THR A 13 30.31 30.03 15.14
C THR A 13 30.41 28.68 14.43
N SER A 14 30.47 27.61 15.23
CA SER A 14 30.35 26.23 14.76
C SER A 14 28.98 26.02 14.13
N THR A 15 28.92 25.97 12.80
CA THR A 15 27.72 25.49 12.09
C THR A 15 27.63 23.99 12.30
N ILE A 16 26.69 23.56 13.11
CA ILE A 16 26.42 22.15 13.38
C ILE A 16 25.80 21.57 12.10
N PHE A 17 26.57 20.80 11.34
CA PHE A 17 26.05 19.99 10.23
C PHE A 17 25.21 18.86 10.84
N GLY A 18 23.89 18.98 10.78
CA GLY A 18 22.98 17.93 11.21
C GLY A 18 22.76 16.92 10.10
N CYS A 19 23.27 15.70 10.24
CA CYS A 19 22.97 14.59 9.34
C CYS A 19 21.46 14.37 9.26
N SER A 20 20.96 14.01 8.06
CA SER A 20 19.56 13.64 7.90
C SER A 20 19.25 12.39 8.74
N THR A 21 18.19 12.46 9.54
CA THR A 21 17.67 11.35 10.33
C THR A 21 16.21 11.14 9.92
N VAL A 22 15.95 10.09 9.16
CA VAL A 22 14.61 9.63 8.82
C VAL A 22 14.40 8.28 9.51
N ASN A 23 13.35 8.15 10.31
CA ASN A 23 12.97 6.85 10.84
C ASN A 23 12.10 6.14 9.80
N TYR A 24 12.70 5.19 9.06
CA TYR A 24 12.02 4.43 8.02
C TYR A 24 11.12 3.31 8.58
N ASN A 25 10.45 3.59 9.69
CA ASN A 25 9.60 2.64 10.43
C ASN A 25 8.11 2.86 10.17
N TYR A 26 7.74 3.41 9.01
CA TYR A 26 6.32 3.56 8.69
C TYR A 26 5.68 2.20 8.49
N GLU A 27 4.94 1.77 9.49
CA GLU A 27 4.13 0.56 9.43
C GLU A 27 2.81 0.90 8.74
N ALA A 28 2.60 0.28 7.57
CA ALA A 28 1.34 0.38 6.86
C ALA A 28 0.21 -0.23 7.70
N LYS A 29 -0.98 0.35 7.65
CA LYS A 29 -2.15 -0.25 8.30
C LYS A 29 -2.58 -1.49 7.52
N VAL A 30 -2.43 -2.66 8.13
CA VAL A 30 -2.85 -3.93 7.54
C VAL A 30 -4.21 -4.31 8.10
N ASP A 31 -5.19 -4.39 7.22
CA ASP A 31 -6.53 -4.91 7.52
C ASP A 31 -6.73 -6.25 6.79
N TYR A 32 -7.58 -7.12 7.34
CA TYR A 32 -7.97 -8.38 6.72
C TYR A 32 -9.42 -8.28 6.27
N PHE A 33 -9.72 -8.87 5.11
CA PHE A 33 -11.08 -8.90 4.61
C PHE A 33 -11.47 -10.31 4.15
N SER A 34 -12.76 -10.58 4.28
CA SER A 34 -13.42 -11.79 3.82
C SER A 34 -14.76 -11.40 3.21
N LYS A 35 -14.96 -11.78 1.94
CA LYS A 35 -16.20 -11.52 1.20
C LYS A 35 -16.72 -12.82 0.57
N PRO A 36 -18.04 -12.97 0.44
CA PRO A 36 -19.09 -12.16 1.07
C PRO A 36 -19.16 -12.39 2.59
N VAL A 37 -20.04 -11.66 3.29
CA VAL A 37 -20.24 -11.83 4.73
C VAL A 37 -20.87 -13.20 5.01
N LEU A 38 -20.54 -13.78 6.17
CA LEU A 38 -21.12 -15.05 6.60
C LEU A 38 -22.65 -14.98 6.66
N ASN A 39 -23.28 -16.06 6.23
CA ASN A 39 -24.73 -16.26 6.24
C ASN A 39 -25.55 -15.31 5.33
N GLU A 40 -24.89 -14.44 4.56
CA GLU A 40 -25.54 -13.66 3.51
C GLU A 40 -25.81 -14.53 2.27
N VAL A 41 -26.97 -14.35 1.63
CA VAL A 41 -27.27 -14.99 0.35
C VAL A 41 -26.83 -14.06 -0.78
N VAL A 42 -25.89 -14.52 -1.58
CA VAL A 42 -25.30 -13.74 -2.68
C VAL A 42 -25.45 -14.49 -4.00
N GLU A 43 -25.64 -13.75 -5.07
CA GLU A 43 -25.67 -14.23 -6.45
C GLU A 43 -24.43 -13.71 -7.19
N VAL A 44 -23.70 -14.60 -7.85
CA VAL A 44 -22.53 -14.25 -8.67
C VAL A 44 -22.60 -14.96 -10.02
N TYR A 45 -21.91 -14.43 -11.02
CA TYR A 45 -21.91 -14.96 -12.38
C TYR A 45 -20.64 -15.75 -12.69
N VAL A 46 -20.61 -16.44 -13.82
CA VAL A 46 -19.39 -17.14 -14.29
C VAL A 46 -18.23 -16.17 -14.42
N GLY A 47 -17.10 -16.51 -13.78
CA GLY A 47 -15.89 -15.70 -13.69
C GLY A 47 -15.80 -14.84 -12.43
N ASP A 48 -16.90 -14.66 -11.69
CA ASP A 48 -16.94 -13.88 -10.46
C ASP A 48 -16.45 -14.68 -9.25
N TYR A 49 -16.03 -13.94 -8.22
CA TYR A 49 -15.57 -14.51 -6.96
C TYR A 49 -16.75 -14.93 -6.09
N MET A 50 -16.83 -16.22 -5.80
CA MET A 50 -17.71 -16.78 -4.77
C MET A 50 -17.20 -16.46 -3.37
N ILE A 51 -15.89 -16.56 -3.15
CA ILE A 51 -15.21 -16.10 -1.94
C ILE A 51 -13.99 -15.29 -2.36
N ASP A 52 -13.77 -14.16 -1.71
CA ASP A 52 -12.57 -13.36 -1.84
C ASP A 52 -12.06 -12.96 -0.45
N GLN A 53 -10.88 -13.46 -0.11
CA GLN A 53 -10.29 -13.28 1.20
C GLN A 53 -8.82 -12.90 1.06
N GLY A 54 -8.38 -11.93 1.83
CA GLY A 54 -6.99 -11.49 1.77
C GLY A 54 -6.66 -10.39 2.75
N LYS A 55 -5.56 -9.71 2.45
CA LYS A 55 -5.05 -8.57 3.21
C LYS A 55 -5.19 -7.30 2.37
N SER A 56 -5.59 -6.22 3.00
CA SER A 56 -5.53 -4.89 2.42
C SER A 56 -4.54 -4.05 3.19
N VAL A 57 -3.69 -3.33 2.46
CA VAL A 57 -2.67 -2.45 3.02
C VAL A 57 -3.09 -1.02 2.74
N THR A 58 -3.33 -0.26 3.81
CA THR A 58 -3.63 1.17 3.71
C THR A 58 -2.37 1.97 3.99
N LEU A 59 -1.99 2.78 3.00
CA LEU A 59 -0.81 3.64 3.02
C LEU A 59 -1.22 5.10 2.91
N ASP A 60 -0.52 5.97 3.63
CA ASP A 60 -0.62 7.41 3.44
C ASP A 60 0.17 7.84 2.20
N PHE A 61 -0.43 8.71 1.41
CA PHE A 61 0.23 9.35 0.28
C PHE A 61 0.15 10.87 0.41
N LEU A 62 1.28 11.53 0.16
CA LEU A 62 1.28 12.95 -0.18
C LEU A 62 0.88 13.10 -1.64
N ILE A 63 -0.18 13.87 -1.88
CA ILE A 63 -0.74 14.14 -3.20
C ILE A 63 -0.41 15.56 -3.60
N LEU A 64 0.41 15.69 -4.63
CA LEU A 64 0.81 16.96 -5.21
C LEU A 64 0.14 17.13 -6.58
N ASN A 65 -0.79 18.08 -6.70
CA ASN A 65 -1.59 18.27 -7.92
C ASN A 65 -0.87 19.09 -9.00
N ARG A 66 0.15 19.88 -8.61
CA ARG A 66 0.94 20.73 -9.51
C ARG A 66 2.41 20.58 -9.16
N THR A 67 3.26 20.53 -10.19
CA THR A 67 4.71 20.50 -9.99
C THR A 67 5.15 21.76 -9.26
N ILE A 68 6.00 21.59 -8.25
CA ILE A 68 6.73 22.66 -7.61
C ILE A 68 8.05 22.78 -8.36
N ASP A 69 8.21 23.89 -9.08
CA ASP A 69 9.44 24.28 -9.78
C ASP A 69 10.32 25.04 -8.78
N GLY A 70 11.32 24.35 -8.25
CA GLY A 70 12.10 24.79 -7.10
C GLY A 70 13.50 25.24 -7.52
N THR A 71 14.12 26.09 -6.69
CA THR A 71 15.45 26.64 -7.00
C THR A 71 16.56 25.58 -7.07
N LEU A 72 16.46 24.52 -6.25
CA LEU A 72 17.45 23.43 -6.18
C LEU A 72 16.89 22.07 -6.62
N TYR A 73 15.58 21.89 -6.49
CA TYR A 73 14.90 20.62 -6.72
C TYR A 73 13.51 20.87 -7.29
N ASP A 74 13.12 20.12 -8.32
CA ASP A 74 11.73 20.10 -8.80
C ASP A 74 10.98 18.91 -8.23
N ILE A 75 9.82 19.19 -7.64
CA ILE A 75 8.92 18.18 -7.10
C ILE A 75 7.75 18.02 -8.05
N HIS A 76 7.79 16.95 -8.85
CA HIS A 76 6.78 16.67 -9.87
C HIS A 76 5.40 16.42 -9.27
N LYS A 77 4.34 16.83 -9.98
CA LYS A 77 2.99 16.40 -9.61
C LYS A 77 2.90 14.88 -9.53
N GLY A 78 2.23 14.37 -8.51
CA GLY A 78 2.14 12.93 -8.29
C GLY A 78 1.70 12.56 -6.88
N SER A 79 1.79 11.26 -6.61
CA SER A 79 1.53 10.67 -5.31
C SER A 79 2.83 10.11 -4.76
N TYR A 80 3.15 10.39 -3.50
CA TYR A 80 4.37 9.95 -2.85
C TYR A 80 4.00 9.17 -1.59
N SER A 81 4.40 7.90 -1.52
CA SER A 81 4.09 7.03 -0.37
C SER A 81 4.81 7.53 0.88
N ARG A 82 4.15 7.47 2.02
CA ARG A 82 4.79 7.71 3.32
C ARG A 82 5.81 6.60 3.58
N ILE A 83 6.96 6.99 4.10
CA ILE A 83 8.10 6.10 4.36
C ILE A 83 8.57 6.16 5.81
N GLY A 84 8.13 7.18 6.55
CA GLY A 84 8.59 7.35 7.92
C GLY A 84 8.03 8.57 8.62
N GLU A 85 8.63 8.83 9.77
CA GLU A 85 8.40 10.03 10.57
C GLU A 85 9.67 10.45 11.30
N TYR A 86 9.77 11.72 11.64
CA TYR A 86 10.82 12.21 12.53
C TYR A 86 10.35 13.48 13.23
N LYS A 87 10.46 13.52 14.56
CA LYS A 87 10.07 14.65 15.41
C LYS A 87 8.64 15.18 15.13
N GLY A 88 7.71 14.28 14.82
CA GLY A 88 6.31 14.63 14.51
C GLY A 88 6.03 15.03 13.06
N SER A 89 7.05 15.23 12.23
CA SER A 89 6.88 15.44 10.78
C SER A 89 6.79 14.10 10.04
N SER A 90 5.85 14.00 9.10
CA SER A 90 5.72 12.84 8.20
C SER A 90 6.69 12.94 7.03
N TYR A 91 7.31 11.81 6.66
CA TYR A 91 8.28 11.71 5.57
C TYR A 91 7.73 10.83 4.45
N PHE A 92 7.95 11.25 3.22
CA PHE A 92 7.45 10.62 1.99
C PHE A 92 8.59 10.30 1.04
N SER A 93 8.35 9.33 0.16
CA SER A 93 9.27 8.90 -0.90
C SER A 93 9.75 10.09 -1.74
N PRO A 94 11.03 10.13 -2.18
CA PRO A 94 11.52 11.10 -3.16
C PRO A 94 11.08 10.76 -4.60
N THR A 95 10.35 9.66 -4.78
CA THR A 95 9.89 9.15 -6.07
C THR A 95 8.38 8.99 -6.04
N THR A 96 7.70 9.43 -7.10
CA THR A 96 6.25 9.24 -7.24
C THR A 96 5.88 7.76 -7.33
N SER A 97 4.62 7.42 -7.09
CA SER A 97 4.09 6.06 -7.29
C SER A 97 4.20 5.54 -8.73
N LYS A 98 4.54 6.41 -9.70
CA LYS A 98 4.83 6.03 -11.10
C LYS A 98 6.32 5.84 -11.37
N GLY A 99 7.18 5.92 -10.35
CA GLY A 99 8.62 5.77 -10.50
C GLY A 99 9.36 7.02 -10.97
N GLN A 100 8.70 8.18 -11.07
CA GLN A 100 9.36 9.44 -11.43
C GLN A 100 10.04 10.07 -10.20
N PRO A 101 11.38 10.23 -10.20
CA PRO A 101 12.12 10.86 -9.09
C PRO A 101 12.01 12.40 -9.15
N LEU A 102 12.44 13.09 -8.09
CA LEU A 102 12.65 14.55 -8.13
C LEU A 102 13.71 14.93 -9.18
N SER A 103 13.58 16.09 -9.81
CA SER A 103 14.64 16.63 -10.66
C SER A 103 15.63 17.44 -9.83
N TYR A 104 16.93 17.28 -10.09
CA TYR A 104 18.00 18.08 -9.48
C TYR A 104 19.29 17.95 -10.29
N THR A 105 20.23 18.87 -10.09
CA THR A 105 21.54 18.84 -10.78
C THR A 105 22.55 18.05 -9.95
N VAL A 106 22.84 16.81 -10.36
CA VAL A 106 23.84 15.94 -9.71
C VAL A 106 25.21 16.64 -9.66
N GLY A 107 25.85 16.60 -8.48
CA GLY A 107 27.16 17.22 -8.25
C GLY A 107 27.11 18.70 -7.89
N LEU A 108 25.95 19.36 -8.07
CA LEU A 108 25.69 20.71 -7.55
C LEU A 108 24.94 20.67 -6.22
N VAL A 109 23.98 19.76 -6.09
CA VAL A 109 23.18 19.59 -4.87
C VAL A 109 23.15 18.12 -4.43
N ASP A 110 22.92 17.90 -3.14
CA ASP A 110 22.87 16.57 -2.54
C ASP A 110 21.67 15.76 -3.03
N THR A 111 21.86 14.44 -3.12
CA THR A 111 20.81 13.50 -3.51
C THR A 111 19.62 13.56 -2.55
N PRO A 112 18.38 13.74 -3.05
CA PRO A 112 17.18 13.72 -2.22
C PRO A 112 16.88 12.28 -1.76
N VAL A 113 16.55 12.13 -0.48
CA VAL A 113 16.20 10.84 0.14
C VAL A 113 14.76 10.78 0.62
N ALA A 114 14.13 11.93 0.86
CA ALA A 114 12.73 12.01 1.26
C ALA A 114 12.16 13.41 0.99
N LEU A 115 10.84 13.51 1.06
CA LEU A 115 10.09 14.75 1.23
C LEU A 115 9.53 14.80 2.65
N HIS A 116 9.45 15.97 3.29
CA HIS A 116 8.76 16.10 4.57
C HIS A 116 7.92 17.38 4.63
N ILE A 117 6.80 17.29 5.34
CA ILE A 117 5.92 18.43 5.57
C ILE A 117 6.49 19.26 6.71
N ASN A 118 6.78 20.53 6.44
CA ASN A 118 7.21 21.49 7.46
C ASN A 118 6.01 22.27 8.02
N SER A 119 5.06 22.65 7.15
CA SER A 119 3.78 23.27 7.52
C SER A 119 2.71 22.97 6.46
N ASP A 120 1.46 23.39 6.67
CA ASP A 120 0.31 23.06 5.81
C ASP A 120 0.52 23.40 4.32
N ASN A 121 1.34 24.41 4.02
CA ASN A 121 1.63 24.86 2.65
C ASN A 121 3.13 24.82 2.31
N GLU A 122 3.95 24.13 3.09
CA GLU A 122 5.40 24.09 2.86
C GLU A 122 5.93 22.65 2.87
N LEU A 123 6.52 22.28 1.73
CA LEU A 123 7.10 20.97 1.50
C LEU A 123 8.61 21.10 1.36
N CYS A 124 9.34 20.31 2.14
CA CYS A 124 10.79 20.33 2.15
C CYS A 124 11.37 19.06 1.55
N VAL A 125 12.51 19.21 0.89
CA VAL A 125 13.35 18.12 0.40
C VAL A 125 14.37 17.78 1.48
N THR A 126 14.35 16.53 1.92
CA THR A 126 15.39 15.94 2.76
C THR A 126 16.45 15.34 1.84
N SER A 127 17.70 15.73 1.99
CA SER A 127 18.83 15.15 1.26
C SER A 127 19.65 14.24 2.16
N VAL A 128 20.63 13.53 1.58
CA VAL A 128 21.57 12.69 2.36
C VAL A 128 22.23 13.46 3.51
N SER A 129 22.63 14.72 3.31
CA SER A 129 23.38 15.50 4.29
C SER A 129 22.52 16.43 5.14
N TYR A 130 21.32 16.81 4.67
CA TYR A 130 20.52 17.86 5.30
C TYR A 130 19.07 17.43 5.50
N GLN A 131 18.53 17.63 6.71
CA GLN A 131 17.13 17.34 7.00
C GLN A 131 16.18 18.19 6.13
N ALA A 132 16.50 19.48 5.97
CA ALA A 132 15.76 20.42 5.13
C ALA A 132 16.76 21.07 4.15
N ALA A 133 17.06 20.38 3.06
CA ALA A 133 17.99 20.85 2.03
C ALA A 133 17.40 22.04 1.24
N ALA A 134 16.10 22.01 0.98
CA ALA A 134 15.33 23.11 0.43
C ALA A 134 13.86 22.97 0.84
N CYS A 135 13.17 24.10 1.02
CA CYS A 135 11.74 24.15 1.33
C CYS A 135 11.04 25.05 0.33
N TYR A 136 9.85 24.62 -0.10
CA TYR A 136 9.08 25.31 -1.11
C TYR A 136 7.62 25.42 -0.68
N GLU A 137 7.02 26.56 -0.96
CA GLU A 137 5.58 26.72 -0.85
C GLU A 137 4.87 25.85 -1.90
N GLY A 138 3.81 25.15 -1.49
CA GLY A 138 3.06 24.27 -2.36
C GLY A 138 1.75 23.81 -1.74
N SER A 139 0.79 23.48 -2.60
CA SER A 139 -0.49 22.91 -2.18
C SER A 139 -0.48 21.40 -2.36
N PHE A 140 -0.57 20.67 -1.26
CA PHE A 140 -0.60 19.21 -1.22
C PHE A 140 -1.65 18.74 -0.23
N ASN A 141 -2.03 17.46 -0.31
CA ASN A 141 -2.95 16.83 0.63
C ASN A 141 -2.42 15.45 1.01
N ILE A 142 -2.67 15.02 2.23
CA ILE A 142 -2.47 13.63 2.62
C ILE A 142 -3.75 12.84 2.34
N LYS A 143 -3.60 11.71 1.65
CA LYS A 143 -4.70 10.77 1.41
C LYS A 143 -4.27 9.36 1.77
N GLU A 144 -5.11 8.69 2.53
CA GLU A 144 -5.04 7.25 2.68
C GLU A 144 -5.47 6.58 1.37
N LYS A 145 -4.69 5.58 0.95
CA LYS A 145 -5.08 4.70 -0.15
C LYS A 145 -4.95 3.26 0.30
N THR A 146 -6.08 2.58 0.35
CA THR A 146 -6.12 1.13 0.52
C THR A 146 -5.76 0.48 -0.80
N VAL A 147 -4.67 -0.26 -0.80
CA VAL A 147 -4.30 -1.16 -1.88
C VAL A 147 -4.65 -2.55 -1.40
N VAL A 148 -5.59 -3.21 -2.09
CA VAL A 148 -5.68 -4.67 -2.02
C VAL A 148 -4.42 -5.14 -2.73
N ASP A 149 -3.41 -5.46 -1.94
CA ASP A 149 -2.13 -5.84 -2.48
C ASP A 149 -2.30 -7.19 -3.17
N SER A 150 -2.42 -7.19 -4.49
CA SER A 150 -2.50 -8.39 -5.31
C SER A 150 -1.21 -9.23 -5.25
N GLN A 151 -0.13 -8.67 -4.69
CA GLN A 151 1.11 -9.38 -4.38
C GLN A 151 1.07 -9.95 -2.95
N ALA A 152 0.26 -9.38 -2.06
CA ALA A 152 -0.01 -9.95 -0.74
C ALA A 152 -0.90 -11.19 -0.84
N PHE A 153 -0.94 -11.94 0.25
CA PHE A 153 -1.70 -13.16 0.34
C PHE A 153 -3.19 -12.93 0.07
N GLN A 154 -3.72 -13.62 -0.94
CA GLN A 154 -5.12 -13.59 -1.33
C GLN A 154 -5.56 -15.00 -1.74
N GLN A 155 -6.76 -15.40 -1.32
CA GLN A 155 -7.40 -16.67 -1.64
C GLN A 155 -8.79 -16.39 -2.22
N THR A 156 -9.11 -17.00 -3.37
CA THR A 156 -10.43 -16.86 -3.98
C THR A 156 -10.98 -18.18 -4.49
N LEU A 157 -12.29 -18.35 -4.38
CA LEU A 157 -13.08 -19.32 -5.15
C LEU A 157 -13.83 -18.57 -6.24
N ILE A 158 -13.79 -19.09 -7.45
CA ILE A 158 -14.37 -18.48 -8.66
C ILE A 158 -15.41 -19.46 -9.22
N TYR A 159 -16.58 -18.96 -9.56
CA TYR A 159 -17.59 -19.79 -10.22
C TYR A 159 -17.26 -19.95 -11.71
N ASN A 160 -17.14 -21.18 -12.20
CA ASN A 160 -16.85 -21.45 -13.62
C ASN A 160 -18.08 -21.99 -14.39
N GLY A 161 -19.26 -21.97 -13.79
CA GLY A 161 -20.48 -22.54 -14.36
C GLY A 161 -20.77 -23.96 -13.90
N SER A 162 -21.84 -24.52 -14.44
CA SER A 162 -22.28 -25.89 -14.16
C SER A 162 -22.58 -26.66 -15.44
N VAL A 163 -22.40 -27.97 -15.38
CA VAL A 163 -22.85 -28.93 -16.39
C VAL A 163 -23.64 -30.02 -15.66
N ASP A 164 -24.89 -30.24 -16.08
CA ASP A 164 -25.84 -31.11 -15.39
C ASP A 164 -25.97 -30.75 -13.90
N GLU A 165 -25.82 -31.72 -12.99
CA GLU A 165 -25.84 -31.48 -11.54
C GLU A 165 -24.44 -31.23 -10.96
N LYS A 166 -23.48 -30.78 -11.78
CA LYS A 166 -22.12 -30.56 -11.35
C LYS A 166 -21.71 -29.11 -11.49
N ILE A 167 -21.17 -28.56 -10.41
CA ILE A 167 -20.63 -27.20 -10.35
C ILE A 167 -19.12 -27.25 -10.54
N ASN A 168 -18.60 -26.39 -11.42
CA ASN A 168 -17.17 -26.17 -11.58
C ASN A 168 -16.75 -24.89 -10.86
N ILE A 169 -15.68 -24.97 -10.08
CA ILE A 169 -15.06 -23.81 -9.43
C ILE A 169 -13.56 -23.78 -9.66
N SER A 170 -13.00 -22.59 -9.80
CA SER A 170 -11.54 -22.39 -9.69
C SER A 170 -11.19 -21.93 -8.30
N TYR A 171 -10.10 -22.45 -7.75
CA TYR A 171 -9.41 -21.86 -6.62
C TYR A 171 -8.17 -21.12 -7.11
N ARG A 172 -7.91 -19.92 -6.59
CA ARG A 172 -6.66 -19.19 -6.82
C ARG A 172 -6.08 -18.68 -5.51
N GLU A 173 -4.78 -18.88 -5.32
CA GLU A 173 -4.03 -18.34 -4.19
C GLU A 173 -2.76 -17.61 -4.64
N PHE A 174 -2.56 -16.42 -4.06
CA PHE A 174 -1.33 -15.64 -4.15
C PHE A 174 -0.63 -15.71 -2.79
N SER A 175 0.69 -15.85 -2.80
CA SER A 175 1.52 -15.74 -1.61
C SER A 175 2.77 -14.92 -1.94
N ASN A 176 3.21 -14.10 -0.98
CA ASN A 176 4.19 -13.04 -1.16
C ASN A 176 5.65 -13.54 -1.31
N ASP A 177 5.85 -14.69 -1.95
CA ASP A 177 7.16 -15.31 -2.08
C ASP A 177 7.46 -15.57 -3.56
N SER A 178 8.47 -14.86 -4.03
CA SER A 178 9.11 -14.81 -5.34
C SER A 178 8.70 -15.90 -6.35
N ALA A 179 8.23 -15.45 -7.53
CA ALA A 179 8.19 -16.21 -8.79
C ALA A 179 7.40 -17.54 -8.81
N ARG A 180 6.47 -17.78 -7.88
CA ARG A 180 5.46 -18.84 -8.06
C ARG A 180 4.24 -18.29 -8.80
N ASN A 181 3.88 -18.94 -9.91
CA ASN A 181 2.59 -18.74 -10.56
C ASN A 181 1.47 -18.89 -9.54
N ALA A 182 0.45 -18.03 -9.60
CA ALA A 182 -0.74 -18.15 -8.75
C ALA A 182 -1.24 -19.59 -8.74
N PHE A 183 -1.30 -20.22 -7.57
CA PHE A 183 -1.71 -21.62 -7.49
C PHE A 183 -3.18 -21.70 -7.89
N THR A 184 -3.44 -22.32 -9.04
CA THR A 184 -4.79 -22.40 -9.61
C THR A 184 -5.20 -23.86 -9.71
N ASN A 185 -6.35 -24.19 -9.13
CA ASN A 185 -6.95 -25.53 -9.21
C ASN A 185 -8.40 -25.44 -9.67
N ASN A 186 -8.79 -26.26 -10.63
CA ASN A 186 -10.20 -26.41 -11.01
C ASN A 186 -10.77 -27.66 -10.34
N VAL A 187 -11.95 -27.52 -9.74
CA VAL A 187 -12.60 -28.59 -8.98
C VAL A 187 -14.06 -28.68 -9.39
N GLU A 188 -14.54 -29.92 -9.46
CA GLU A 188 -15.93 -30.24 -9.78
C GLU A 188 -16.63 -30.81 -8.53
N TYR A 189 -17.84 -30.32 -8.26
CA TYR A 189 -18.68 -30.78 -7.16
C TYR A 189 -20.01 -31.32 -7.68
N ASP A 190 -20.34 -32.55 -7.31
CA ASP A 190 -21.59 -33.23 -7.65
C ASP A 190 -22.69 -32.84 -6.63
N MET A 191 -23.66 -32.04 -7.09
CA MET A 191 -24.74 -31.50 -6.27
C MET A 191 -25.81 -32.53 -5.92
N LYS A 192 -25.82 -33.72 -6.56
CA LYS A 192 -26.67 -34.84 -6.11
C LYS A 192 -26.25 -35.39 -4.76
N LYS A 193 -24.96 -35.28 -4.42
CA LYS A 193 -24.39 -35.83 -3.17
C LYS A 193 -24.55 -34.87 -2.00
N SER A 194 -24.51 -33.57 -2.27
CA SER A 194 -24.48 -32.52 -1.25
C SER A 194 -24.71 -31.16 -1.90
N ASN A 195 -25.54 -30.32 -1.29
CA ASN A 195 -25.65 -28.90 -1.64
C ASN A 195 -24.53 -28.04 -1.02
N PHE A 196 -23.57 -28.66 -0.32
CA PHE A 196 -22.41 -27.97 0.23
C PHE A 196 -21.16 -28.17 -0.63
N ILE A 197 -20.47 -27.06 -0.89
CA ILE A 197 -19.10 -27.02 -1.41
C ILE A 197 -18.15 -26.82 -0.22
N ASN A 198 -17.19 -27.72 -0.06
CA ASN A 198 -16.13 -27.60 0.95
C ASN A 198 -14.76 -27.60 0.26
N TYR A 199 -14.00 -26.51 0.39
CA TYR A 199 -12.68 -26.39 -0.21
C TYR A 199 -11.73 -25.58 0.67
N LYS A 200 -10.52 -26.11 0.96
CA LYS A 200 -9.51 -25.48 1.84
C LYS A 200 -10.08 -24.86 3.14
N GLY A 201 -11.08 -25.52 3.73
CA GLY A 201 -11.74 -25.12 4.97
C GLY A 201 -12.90 -24.15 4.80
N ALA A 202 -13.05 -23.52 3.64
CA ALA A 202 -14.27 -22.80 3.30
C ALA A 202 -15.44 -23.79 3.11
N ARG A 203 -16.62 -23.36 3.55
CA ARG A 203 -17.87 -24.09 3.44
C ARG A 203 -18.95 -23.17 2.90
N ILE A 204 -19.51 -23.55 1.77
CA ILE A 204 -20.55 -22.81 1.06
C ILE A 204 -21.78 -23.70 0.95
N GLU A 205 -22.94 -23.15 1.27
CA GLU A 205 -24.25 -23.73 0.97
C GLU A 205 -24.74 -23.19 -0.37
N VAL A 206 -24.97 -24.08 -1.33
CA VAL A 206 -25.54 -23.74 -2.63
C VAL A 206 -27.06 -23.75 -2.53
N ILE A 207 -27.68 -22.67 -2.99
CA ILE A 207 -29.14 -22.46 -2.98
C ILE A 207 -29.73 -22.74 -4.36
N SER A 208 -29.10 -22.20 -5.41
CA SER A 208 -29.44 -22.48 -6.81
C SER A 208 -28.24 -22.19 -7.70
N TYR A 209 -28.17 -22.82 -8.87
CA TYR A 209 -27.10 -22.60 -9.84
C TYR A 209 -27.56 -22.95 -11.24
N ASP A 210 -26.91 -22.34 -12.24
CA ASP A 210 -27.03 -22.68 -13.65
C ASP A 210 -25.72 -22.39 -14.38
N ASN A 211 -25.65 -22.61 -15.69
CA ASN A 211 -24.41 -22.40 -16.45
C ASN A 211 -23.95 -20.92 -16.55
N THR A 212 -24.69 -19.96 -15.97
CA THR A 212 -24.41 -18.52 -15.99
C THR A 212 -24.24 -17.91 -14.60
N SER A 213 -24.86 -18.48 -13.56
CA SER A 213 -24.92 -17.89 -12.23
C SER A 213 -25.03 -18.92 -11.11
N ILE A 214 -24.70 -18.49 -9.89
CA ILE A 214 -24.87 -19.28 -8.67
C ILE A 214 -25.35 -18.39 -7.52
N LYS A 215 -26.38 -18.85 -6.83
CA LYS A 215 -26.84 -18.33 -5.53
C LYS A 215 -26.36 -19.23 -4.42
N PHE A 216 -25.69 -18.64 -3.45
CA PHE A 216 -25.10 -19.39 -2.35
C PHE A 216 -25.00 -18.53 -1.09
N ARG A 217 -24.62 -19.20 0.00
CA ARG A 217 -24.32 -18.58 1.28
C ARG A 217 -23.00 -19.13 1.81
N VAL A 218 -22.13 -18.25 2.27
CA VAL A 218 -20.89 -18.67 2.94
C VAL A 218 -21.20 -18.99 4.40
N ILE A 219 -20.96 -20.24 4.78
CA ILE A 219 -21.10 -20.73 6.16
C ILE A 219 -19.79 -20.57 6.93
N LYS A 220 -18.67 -20.73 6.21
CA LYS A 220 -17.32 -20.55 6.75
C LYS A 220 -16.36 -20.13 5.62
N HIS A 221 -15.50 -19.16 5.89
CA HIS A 221 -14.39 -18.77 5.01
C HIS A 221 -13.21 -19.75 5.09
N PHE A 222 -12.10 -19.46 4.41
CA PHE A 222 -10.93 -20.34 4.41
C PHE A 222 -10.33 -20.48 5.83
N ARG A 223 -9.49 -21.50 6.05
CA ARG A 223 -8.89 -21.72 7.40
C ARG A 223 -8.09 -20.54 7.91
N ASP A 224 -7.53 -19.73 7.02
CA ASP A 224 -6.69 -18.58 7.34
C ASP A 224 -7.49 -17.27 7.44
N ASP A 225 -8.78 -17.34 7.75
CA ASP A 225 -9.61 -16.13 7.93
C ASP A 225 -9.31 -15.43 9.25
N ARG A 226 -8.54 -14.35 9.15
CA ARG A 226 -8.20 -13.47 10.26
C ARG A 226 -9.10 -12.25 10.39
N SER A 227 -10.08 -12.08 9.50
CA SER A 227 -11.04 -10.98 9.58
C SER A 227 -12.08 -11.16 10.69
N ILE A 228 -12.24 -12.39 11.20
CA ILE A 228 -13.20 -12.75 12.26
C ILE A 228 -12.53 -12.75 13.66
N GLU A 229 -11.20 -12.71 13.73
CA GLU A 229 -10.43 -12.74 15.00
C GLU A 229 -10.19 -11.33 15.61
N LEU A 230 -10.83 -10.28 15.08
CA LEU A 230 -10.74 -8.88 15.56
C LEU A 230 -12.06 -8.36 16.13
#